data_AF-A0A1S3LWW9-F1
#
_entry.id   AF-A0A1S3LWW9-F1
#
_cell.length_a   1.000
_cell.length_b   1.000
_cell.length_c   1.000
_cell.angle_alpha   90.00
_cell.angle_beta   90.00
_cell.angle_gamma   90.00
#
_symmetry.space_group_name_H-M   'P 1'
#
loop_
_entity.id
_entity.type
_entity.pdbx_description
1 polymer ?
#
loop_
_entity_poly.entity_id
_entity_poly.type
_entity_poly.pdbx_seq_one_letter_code
_entity_poly.pdbx_strand_id
1 'polypeptide(L)'
;MEDRSLPRIVVITLSVLIYISALAINAMAGAGKGPFHWSTGNISRKYETDITPAGWTFSIWGLIYTWLTLMIMYIISLIYRGSWTLSVLLYGFYLSWIVNMALNMTWLLLWDQEQVTAALIVMATIAVTNYSMVFFSCYGLSIYGAWLSQNHPRDLWCIQLLVQNGIALYTTWTTIATLINFTLVLDLSGVAKSTAATVSLCILLVEVIGWFGIENFLLYQHVRYILTIYPVVIIALVGNVTKHYDPAAPSANAIFMVVLLVISCVLLVVRVSLVIRRNRNQTLHPEALTSPSSLSKKHRKIFM
;
A
#
# COMPACT_ATOMS: atom_id res chain seq x y z
N MET A 1 -19.73 -10.02 -23.79
CA MET A 1 -20.72 -9.87 -22.70
C MET A 1 -20.43 -10.77 -21.48
N GLU A 2 -19.36 -11.57 -21.46
CA GLU A 2 -19.00 -12.45 -20.31
C GLU A 2 -18.52 -11.73 -19.03
N ASP A 3 -18.20 -10.43 -19.10
CA ASP A 3 -17.49 -9.72 -18.01
C ASP A 3 -18.39 -9.00 -16.99
N ARG A 4 -19.70 -8.90 -17.26
CA ARG A 4 -20.73 -8.54 -16.25
C ARG A 4 -21.37 -9.79 -15.66
N SER A 5 -20.55 -10.76 -15.28
CA SER A 5 -21.07 -11.94 -14.61
C SER A 5 -21.58 -11.57 -13.21
N LEU A 6 -22.70 -12.18 -12.79
CA LEU A 6 -23.27 -11.96 -11.46
C LEU A 6 -22.24 -12.09 -10.32
N PRO A 7 -21.32 -13.09 -10.32
CA PRO A 7 -20.30 -13.20 -9.27
C PRO A 7 -19.36 -11.99 -9.18
N ARG A 8 -19.03 -11.37 -10.32
CA ARG A 8 -18.15 -10.20 -10.35
C ARG A 8 -18.85 -8.95 -9.83
N ILE A 9 -20.13 -8.78 -10.15
CA ILE A 9 -20.93 -7.69 -9.58
C ILE A 9 -21.03 -7.87 -8.07
N VAL A 10 -21.33 -9.09 -7.59
CA VAL A 10 -21.44 -9.39 -6.16
C VAL A 10 -20.13 -9.09 -5.42
N VAL A 11 -18.97 -9.56 -5.91
CA VAL A 11 -17.69 -9.34 -5.20
C VAL A 11 -17.30 -7.85 -5.15
N ILE A 12 -17.60 -7.08 -6.19
CA ILE A 12 -17.33 -5.64 -6.20
C ILE A 12 -18.28 -4.92 -5.24
N THR A 13 -19.58 -5.26 -5.25
CA THR A 13 -20.55 -4.71 -4.29
C THR A 13 -20.10 -4.98 -2.86
N LEU A 14 -19.67 -6.20 -2.53
CA LEU A 14 -19.11 -6.53 -1.22
C LEU A 14 -17.86 -5.70 -0.89
N SER A 15 -16.96 -5.50 -1.87
CA SER A 15 -15.76 -4.68 -1.72
C SER A 15 -16.08 -3.21 -1.42
N VAL A 16 -17.14 -2.68 -2.01
CA VAL A 16 -17.64 -1.32 -1.74
C VAL A 16 -18.26 -1.24 -0.35
N LEU A 17 -19.16 -2.16 -0.01
CA LEU A 17 -19.85 -2.16 1.29
C LEU A 17 -18.85 -2.27 2.45
N ILE A 18 -17.89 -3.21 2.37
CA ILE A 18 -16.90 -3.36 3.44
C ILE A 18 -15.96 -2.16 3.55
N TYR A 19 -15.65 -1.49 2.44
CA TYR A 19 -14.83 -0.29 2.46
C TYR A 19 -15.57 0.90 3.10
N ILE A 20 -16.87 1.07 2.81
CA ILE A 20 -17.71 2.08 3.47
C ILE A 20 -17.76 1.83 4.98
N SER A 21 -17.94 0.57 5.40
CA SER A 21 -17.86 0.20 6.81
C SER A 21 -16.50 0.52 7.41
N ALA A 22 -15.40 0.20 6.72
CA ALA A 22 -14.05 0.50 7.18
C ALA A 22 -13.82 2.02 7.35
N LEU A 23 -14.30 2.85 6.42
CA LEU A 23 -14.23 4.31 6.54
C LEU A 23 -15.01 4.83 7.76
N ALA A 24 -16.22 4.31 7.98
CA ALA A 24 -17.03 4.67 9.14
C ALA A 24 -16.34 4.29 10.46
N ILE A 25 -15.80 3.07 10.55
CA ILE A 25 -15.06 2.61 11.74
C ILE A 25 -13.78 3.42 11.95
N ASN A 26 -13.03 3.74 10.89
CA ASN A 26 -11.85 4.60 11.01
C ASN A 26 -12.19 6.01 11.47
N ALA A 27 -13.29 6.60 10.99
CA ALA A 27 -13.75 7.92 11.45
C ALA A 27 -14.12 7.89 12.94
N MET A 28 -14.80 6.84 13.39
CA MET A 28 -15.12 6.63 14.81
C MET A 28 -13.86 6.43 15.66
N ALA A 29 -12.91 5.60 15.23
CA ALA A 29 -11.66 5.33 15.93
C ALA A 29 -10.75 6.57 16.01
N GLY A 30 -10.66 7.34 14.91
CA GLY A 30 -9.91 8.59 14.88
C GLY A 30 -10.48 9.65 15.82
N ALA A 31 -11.80 9.68 16.01
CA ALA A 31 -12.47 10.57 16.94
C ALA A 31 -12.54 10.03 18.38
N GLY A 32 -12.19 8.76 18.63
CA GLY A 32 -12.40 8.10 19.91
C GLY A 32 -13.88 8.05 20.31
N LYS A 33 -14.76 7.72 19.36
CA LYS A 33 -16.22 7.66 19.56
C LYS A 33 -16.77 6.28 19.21
N GLY A 34 -17.99 6.00 19.66
CA GLY A 34 -18.66 4.74 19.35
C GLY A 34 -18.09 3.59 20.20
N PRO A 35 -17.62 2.48 19.61
CA PRO A 35 -17.06 1.37 20.37
C PRO A 35 -15.64 1.62 20.92
N PHE A 36 -15.05 2.78 20.63
CA PHE A 36 -13.67 3.14 20.99
C PHE A 36 -13.64 4.01 22.25
N HIS A 37 -12.77 3.65 23.20
CA HIS A 37 -12.56 4.41 24.43
C HIS A 37 -11.58 5.56 24.23
N TRP A 38 -10.61 5.37 23.34
CA TRP A 38 -9.56 6.33 23.06
C TRP A 38 -9.47 6.59 21.56
N SER A 39 -8.98 7.78 21.18
CA SER A 39 -8.61 7.99 19.79
C SER A 39 -7.37 7.15 19.45
N THR A 40 -7.25 6.69 18.20
CA THR A 40 -6.05 5.97 17.72
C THR A 40 -4.76 6.75 18.02
N GLY A 41 -4.82 8.09 17.90
CA GLY A 41 -3.70 8.98 18.20
C GLY A 41 -3.37 9.10 19.69
N ASN A 42 -4.35 8.96 20.59
CA ASN A 42 -4.10 8.96 22.04
C ASN A 42 -3.24 7.76 22.44
N ILE A 43 -3.55 6.57 21.93
CA ILE A 43 -2.81 5.34 22.23
C ILE A 43 -1.40 5.41 21.65
N SER A 44 -1.24 5.93 20.42
CA SER A 44 0.09 6.15 19.85
C SER A 44 0.93 7.15 20.66
N ARG A 45 0.33 8.14 21.33
CA ARG A 45 1.04 9.06 22.25
C ARG A 45 1.31 8.48 23.63
N LYS A 46 0.55 7.48 24.06
CA LYS A 46 0.82 6.71 25.28
C LYS A 46 2.06 5.83 25.09
N TYR A 47 2.17 5.22 23.92
CA TYR A 47 3.20 4.25 23.57
C TYR A 47 4.23 4.83 22.58
N GLU A 48 4.86 5.95 22.94
CA GLU A 48 5.83 6.58 22.05
C GLU A 48 7.18 5.88 22.03
N THR A 49 7.56 5.39 20.86
CA THR A 49 8.87 4.81 20.56
C THR A 49 9.80 5.84 19.91
N ASP A 50 11.11 5.54 19.81
CA ASP A 50 12.11 6.43 19.18
C ASP A 50 11.94 6.54 17.65
N ILE A 51 10.95 5.83 17.08
CA ILE A 51 10.56 5.92 15.66
C ILE A 51 9.07 6.25 15.49
N THR A 52 8.36 6.63 16.55
CA THR A 52 6.98 7.10 16.41
C THR A 52 6.99 8.49 15.77
N PRO A 53 6.37 8.70 14.60
CA PRO A 53 6.45 9.98 13.90
C PRO A 53 5.68 11.10 14.62
N ALA A 54 5.93 12.34 14.21
CA ALA A 54 5.12 13.48 14.61
C ALA A 54 3.64 13.27 14.26
N GLY A 55 2.72 13.79 15.09
CA GLY A 55 1.28 13.53 14.97
C GLY A 55 0.66 13.89 13.60
N TRP A 56 1.17 14.93 12.94
CA TRP A 56 0.70 15.34 11.60
C TRP A 56 0.96 14.26 10.53
N THR A 57 1.95 13.39 10.72
CA THR A 57 2.32 12.32 9.78
C THR A 57 1.18 11.32 9.60
N PHE A 58 0.36 11.12 10.63
CA PHE A 58 -0.82 10.25 10.56
C PHE A 58 -1.93 10.79 9.64
N SER A 59 -1.84 12.03 9.17
CA SER A 59 -2.74 12.55 8.11
C SER A 59 -2.62 11.80 6.79
N ILE A 60 -1.55 11.02 6.60
CA ILE A 60 -1.39 10.11 5.46
C ILE A 60 -2.54 9.11 5.33
N TRP A 61 -3.21 8.74 6.43
CA TRP A 61 -4.42 7.92 6.39
C TRP A 61 -5.54 8.60 5.59
N GLY A 62 -5.71 9.92 5.74
CA GLY A 62 -6.66 10.68 4.92
C GLY A 62 -6.32 10.63 3.43
N LEU A 63 -5.03 10.72 3.09
CA LEU A 63 -4.55 10.57 1.71
C LEU A 63 -4.80 9.15 1.17
N ILE A 64 -4.49 8.12 1.95
CA ILE A 64 -4.78 6.70 1.63
C ILE A 64 -6.26 6.55 1.32
N TYR A 65 -7.13 6.93 2.25
CA TYR A 65 -8.58 6.76 2.09
C TYR A 65 -9.14 7.56 0.91
N THR A 66 -8.61 8.76 0.65
CA THR A 66 -9.01 9.53 -0.52
C THR A 66 -8.65 8.80 -1.82
N TRP A 67 -7.40 8.31 -1.93
CA TRP A 67 -6.94 7.60 -3.13
C TRP A 67 -7.69 6.28 -3.34
N LEU A 68 -7.92 5.53 -2.27
CA LEU A 68 -8.68 4.28 -2.28
C LEU A 68 -10.15 4.52 -2.66
N THR A 69 -10.74 5.65 -2.26
CA THR A 69 -12.07 6.07 -2.73
C THR A 69 -12.07 6.35 -4.23
N LEU A 70 -11.08 7.10 -4.74
CA LEU A 70 -10.93 7.34 -6.19
C LEU A 70 -10.77 6.02 -6.96
N MET A 71 -10.01 5.07 -6.41
CA MET A 71 -9.85 3.73 -6.98
C MET A 71 -11.18 2.98 -7.06
N ILE A 72 -11.97 2.95 -5.98
CA ILE A 72 -13.28 2.29 -5.98
C ILE A 72 -14.26 2.96 -6.94
N MET A 73 -14.30 4.31 -6.98
CA MET A 73 -15.15 5.03 -7.94
C MET A 73 -14.78 4.68 -9.38
N TYR A 74 -13.48 4.56 -9.68
CA TYR A 74 -13.03 4.09 -10.99
C TYR A 74 -13.50 2.66 -11.28
N ILE A 75 -13.36 1.72 -10.34
CA ILE A 75 -13.83 0.33 -10.52
C ILE A 75 -15.35 0.28 -10.75
N ILE A 76 -16.12 1.05 -9.99
CA ILE A 76 -17.58 1.19 -10.18
C ILE A 76 -17.89 1.73 -11.58
N SER A 77 -17.15 2.73 -12.05
CA SER A 77 -17.33 3.28 -13.41
C SER A 77 -17.13 2.22 -14.49
N LEU A 78 -16.21 1.27 -14.29
CA LEU A 78 -15.97 0.17 -15.23
C LEU A 78 -17.19 -0.78 -15.32
N ILE A 79 -17.90 -1.01 -14.20
CA ILE A 79 -19.14 -1.80 -14.19
C ILE A 79 -20.21 -1.11 -15.06
N TYR A 80 -20.48 0.16 -14.80
CA TYR A 80 -21.51 0.92 -15.53
C TYR A 80 -21.18 1.05 -17.02
N ARG A 81 -19.91 1.26 -17.36
CA ARG A 81 -19.42 1.25 -18.76
C ARG A 81 -19.50 -0.14 -19.40
N GLY A 82 -19.63 -1.21 -18.61
CA GLY A 82 -19.53 -2.59 -19.11
C GLY A 82 -18.16 -2.87 -19.73
N SER A 83 -17.12 -2.23 -19.19
CA SER A 83 -15.79 -2.27 -19.77
C SER A 83 -15.13 -3.62 -19.54
N TRP A 84 -14.51 -4.15 -20.59
CA TRP A 84 -13.68 -5.37 -20.53
C TRP A 84 -12.47 -5.19 -19.62
N THR A 85 -12.05 -3.94 -19.35
CA THR A 85 -11.00 -3.58 -18.40
C THR A 85 -11.22 -4.18 -17.00
N LEU A 86 -12.47 -4.50 -16.63
CA LEU A 86 -12.77 -5.16 -15.36
C LEU A 86 -12.11 -6.53 -15.21
N SER A 87 -11.77 -7.20 -16.32
CA SER A 87 -11.03 -8.47 -16.33
C SER A 87 -9.55 -8.36 -15.97
N VAL A 88 -9.01 -7.15 -15.93
CA VAL A 88 -7.64 -6.87 -15.46
C VAL A 88 -7.54 -7.08 -13.95
N LEU A 89 -8.59 -6.74 -13.21
CA LEU A 89 -8.63 -6.93 -11.76
C LEU A 89 -9.18 -8.33 -11.46
N LEU A 90 -8.27 -9.27 -11.16
CA LEU A 90 -8.61 -10.67 -10.89
C LEU A 90 -9.43 -10.81 -9.59
N TYR A 91 -10.16 -11.92 -9.44
CA TYR A 91 -10.91 -12.21 -8.20
C TYR A 91 -10.02 -12.19 -6.94
N GLY A 92 -8.76 -12.63 -7.06
CA GLY A 92 -7.79 -12.55 -5.97
C GLY A 92 -7.53 -11.13 -5.46
N PHE A 93 -7.63 -10.11 -6.33
CA PHE A 93 -7.54 -8.70 -5.93
C PHE A 93 -8.69 -8.33 -4.98
N TYR A 94 -9.93 -8.62 -5.37
CA TYR A 94 -11.11 -8.29 -4.57
C TYR A 94 -11.20 -9.11 -3.27
N LEU A 95 -10.81 -10.38 -3.30
CA LEU A 95 -10.76 -11.20 -2.09
C LEU A 95 -9.72 -10.64 -1.10
N SER A 96 -8.52 -10.29 -1.59
CA SER A 96 -7.49 -9.66 -0.76
C SER A 96 -7.96 -8.33 -0.20
N TRP A 97 -8.69 -7.53 -0.99
CA TRP A 97 -9.30 -6.27 -0.55
C TRP A 97 -10.31 -6.46 0.59
N ILE A 98 -11.25 -7.39 0.44
CA ILE A 98 -12.28 -7.66 1.45
C ILE A 98 -11.63 -8.11 2.76
N VAL A 99 -10.69 -9.06 2.69
CA VAL A 99 -9.94 -9.51 3.88
C VAL A 99 -9.16 -8.35 4.50
N ASN A 100 -8.50 -7.52 3.69
CA ASN A 100 -7.74 -6.38 4.18
C ASN A 100 -8.63 -5.38 4.94
N MET A 101 -9.81 -5.03 4.41
CA MET A 101 -10.71 -4.08 5.07
C MET A 101 -11.29 -4.64 6.37
N ALA A 102 -11.57 -5.95 6.43
CA ALA A 102 -11.95 -6.61 7.68
C ALA A 102 -10.82 -6.51 8.73
N LEU A 103 -9.58 -6.85 8.33
CA LEU A 103 -8.42 -6.77 9.19
C LEU A 103 -8.14 -5.33 9.66
N ASN A 104 -8.35 -4.33 8.80
CA ASN A 104 -8.19 -2.92 9.15
C ASN A 104 -9.14 -2.52 10.30
N MET A 105 -10.42 -2.91 10.21
CA MET A 105 -11.39 -2.68 11.28
C MET A 105 -11.01 -3.45 12.57
N THR A 106 -10.56 -4.70 12.43
CA THR A 106 -10.06 -5.51 13.56
C THR A 106 -8.86 -4.88 14.25
N TRP A 107 -7.91 -4.34 13.48
CA TRP A 107 -6.73 -3.67 14.02
C TRP A 107 -7.10 -2.50 14.93
N LEU A 108 -8.06 -1.67 14.52
CA LEU A 108 -8.51 -0.53 15.32
C LEU A 108 -9.07 -0.96 16.68
N LEU A 109 -9.87 -2.03 16.70
CA LEU A 109 -10.46 -2.56 17.93
C LEU A 109 -9.38 -3.12 18.87
N LEU A 110 -8.42 -3.87 18.33
CA LEU A 110 -7.30 -4.41 19.11
C LEU A 110 -6.37 -3.31 19.62
N TRP A 111 -6.15 -2.27 18.81
CA TRP A 111 -5.35 -1.12 19.18
C TRP A 111 -5.99 -0.33 20.32
N ASP A 112 -7.31 -0.09 20.28
CA ASP A 112 -8.07 0.57 21.37
C ASP A 112 -7.98 -0.19 22.69
N GLN A 113 -8.04 -1.52 22.62
CA GLN A 113 -7.90 -2.41 23.76
C GLN A 113 -6.44 -2.62 24.20
N GLU A 114 -5.50 -1.91 23.59
CA GLU A 114 -4.06 -1.99 23.89
C GLU A 114 -3.48 -3.41 23.76
N GLN A 115 -4.11 -4.27 22.94
CA GLN A 115 -3.61 -5.61 22.64
C GLN A 115 -2.48 -5.53 21.60
N VAL A 116 -1.36 -4.90 21.98
CA VAL A 116 -0.25 -4.50 21.09
C VAL A 116 0.33 -5.65 20.26
N THR A 117 0.47 -6.86 20.83
CA THR A 117 0.99 -8.02 20.10
C THR A 117 0.00 -8.53 19.05
N ALA A 118 -1.29 -8.59 19.40
CA ALA A 118 -2.33 -8.97 18.44
C ALA A 118 -2.47 -7.89 17.34
N ALA A 119 -2.39 -6.61 17.71
CA ALA A 119 -2.39 -5.49 16.77
C ALA A 119 -1.20 -5.56 15.80
N LEU A 120 0.00 -5.93 16.26
CA LEU A 120 1.15 -6.18 15.38
C LEU A 120 0.87 -7.28 14.35
N ILE A 121 0.36 -8.43 14.80
CA ILE A 121 0.07 -9.58 13.92
C ILE A 121 -0.97 -9.17 12.86
N VAL A 122 -2.03 -8.48 13.27
CA VAL A 122 -3.06 -8.00 12.34
C VAL A 122 -2.49 -6.96 11.37
N MET A 123 -1.67 -5.99 11.84
CA MET A 123 -1.03 -5.01 10.97
C MET A 123 -0.10 -5.64 9.94
N ALA A 124 0.69 -6.65 10.33
CA ALA A 124 1.50 -7.43 9.41
C ALA A 124 0.63 -8.16 8.37
N THR A 125 -0.50 -8.72 8.78
CA THR A 125 -1.45 -9.40 7.87
C THR A 125 -2.12 -8.41 6.90
N ILE A 126 -2.40 -7.18 7.34
CA ILE A 126 -2.84 -6.08 6.46
C ILE A 126 -1.76 -5.80 5.40
N ALA A 127 -0.49 -5.69 5.79
CA ALA A 127 0.60 -5.48 4.84
C ALA A 127 0.70 -6.62 3.81
N VAL A 128 0.59 -7.88 4.25
CA VAL A 128 0.60 -9.06 3.35
C VAL A 128 -0.56 -9.03 2.36
N THR A 129 -1.78 -8.75 2.82
CA THR A 129 -2.95 -8.65 1.91
C THR A 129 -2.84 -7.48 0.94
N ASN A 130 -2.19 -6.38 1.34
CA ASN A 130 -1.82 -5.26 0.48
C ASN A 130 -0.82 -5.69 -0.62
N TYR A 131 0.24 -6.42 -0.27
CA TYR A 131 1.17 -6.99 -1.26
C TYR A 131 0.44 -7.95 -2.24
N SER A 132 -0.50 -8.77 -1.75
CA SER A 132 -1.32 -9.62 -2.62
C SER A 132 -2.14 -8.80 -3.63
N MET A 133 -2.71 -7.66 -3.23
CA MET A 133 -3.42 -6.77 -4.14
C MET A 133 -2.50 -6.16 -5.21
N VAL A 134 -1.30 -5.70 -4.81
CA VAL A 134 -0.27 -5.22 -5.76
C VAL A 134 0.07 -6.32 -6.76
N PHE A 135 0.31 -7.53 -6.27
CA PHE A 135 0.63 -8.69 -7.10
C PHE A 135 -0.48 -8.99 -8.11
N PHE A 136 -1.73 -9.17 -7.68
CA PHE A 136 -2.83 -9.47 -8.59
C PHE A 136 -3.08 -8.36 -9.61
N SER A 137 -2.94 -7.10 -9.21
CA SER A 137 -3.09 -5.96 -10.13
C SER A 137 -1.98 -5.93 -11.20
N CYS A 138 -0.73 -6.12 -10.78
CA CYS A 138 0.41 -6.18 -11.71
C CYS A 138 0.35 -7.41 -12.63
N TYR A 139 -0.06 -8.55 -12.08
CA TYR A 139 -0.23 -9.79 -12.84
C TYR A 139 -1.31 -9.64 -13.91
N GLY A 140 -2.48 -9.11 -13.55
CA GLY A 140 -3.54 -8.81 -14.50
C GLY A 140 -3.07 -7.88 -15.62
N LEU A 141 -2.28 -6.87 -15.28
CA LEU A 141 -1.73 -5.96 -16.29
C LEU A 141 -0.65 -6.60 -17.17
N SER A 142 0.11 -7.59 -16.68
CA SER A 142 1.04 -8.34 -17.53
C SER A 142 0.33 -9.16 -18.61
N ILE A 143 -0.89 -9.65 -18.32
CA ILE A 143 -1.69 -10.43 -19.26
C ILE A 143 -2.38 -9.52 -20.28
N TYR A 144 -3.04 -8.45 -19.81
CA TYR A 144 -3.93 -7.64 -20.65
C TYR A 144 -3.34 -6.30 -21.08
N GLY A 145 -2.16 -5.93 -20.59
CA GLY A 145 -1.57 -4.60 -20.78
C GLY A 145 -1.27 -4.26 -22.23
N ALA A 146 -0.80 -5.23 -23.02
CA ALA A 146 -0.57 -5.04 -24.46
C ALA A 146 -1.86 -4.60 -25.17
N TRP A 147 -2.96 -5.33 -24.94
CA TRP A 147 -4.24 -5.02 -25.55
C TRP A 147 -4.82 -3.70 -25.06
N LEU A 148 -4.74 -3.41 -23.75
CA LEU A 148 -5.17 -2.13 -23.17
C LEU A 148 -4.40 -0.95 -23.76
N SER A 149 -3.09 -1.09 -23.96
CA SER A 149 -2.27 -0.01 -24.50
C SER A 149 -2.72 0.45 -25.89
N GLN A 150 -3.20 -0.49 -26.72
CA GLN A 150 -3.67 -0.20 -28.07
C GLN A 150 -5.13 0.27 -28.10
N ASN A 151 -6.01 -0.38 -27.33
CA ASN A 151 -7.46 -0.22 -27.47
C ASN A 151 -8.05 0.76 -26.44
N HIS A 152 -7.47 0.80 -25.23
CA HIS A 152 -7.97 1.63 -24.11
C HIS A 152 -6.82 2.25 -23.30
N PRO A 153 -5.97 3.11 -23.91
CA PRO A 153 -4.81 3.69 -23.25
C PRO A 153 -5.17 4.54 -22.02
N ARG A 154 -6.36 5.15 -22.00
CA ARG A 154 -6.87 5.88 -20.83
C ARG A 154 -7.15 4.96 -19.65
N ASP A 155 -7.76 3.79 -19.90
CA ASP A 155 -8.04 2.82 -18.84
C ASP A 155 -6.75 2.20 -18.30
N LEU A 156 -5.75 1.96 -19.17
CA LEU A 156 -4.39 1.55 -18.76
C LEU A 156 -3.78 2.56 -17.78
N TRP A 157 -3.82 3.84 -18.14
CA TRP A 157 -3.30 4.92 -17.30
C TRP A 157 -4.07 5.03 -15.98
N CYS A 158 -5.40 4.93 -15.99
CA CYS A 158 -6.22 4.92 -14.78
C CYS A 158 -5.90 3.72 -13.87
N ILE A 159 -5.64 2.53 -14.41
CA ILE A 159 -5.21 1.37 -13.59
C ILE A 159 -3.85 1.66 -12.94
N GLN A 160 -2.89 2.17 -13.69
CA GLN A 160 -1.55 2.46 -13.17
C GLN A 160 -1.61 3.56 -12.08
N LEU A 161 -2.34 4.65 -12.33
CA LEU A 161 -2.41 5.79 -11.42
C LEU A 161 -3.36 5.56 -10.23
N LEU A 162 -4.61 5.17 -10.49
CA LEU A 162 -5.63 5.10 -9.43
C LEU A 162 -5.55 3.78 -8.67
N VAL A 163 -5.30 2.66 -9.35
CA VAL A 163 -5.27 1.33 -8.71
C VAL A 163 -3.87 1.04 -8.17
N GLN A 164 -2.87 0.85 -9.03
CA GLN A 164 -1.55 0.36 -8.61
C GLN A 164 -0.82 1.33 -7.67
N ASN A 165 -0.81 2.63 -7.98
CA ASN A 165 -0.19 3.61 -7.08
C ASN A 165 -0.99 3.82 -5.78
N GLY A 166 -2.32 3.71 -5.81
CA GLY A 166 -3.17 3.82 -4.62
C GLY A 166 -2.94 2.67 -3.65
N ILE A 167 -2.96 1.42 -4.14
CA ILE A 167 -2.66 0.25 -3.30
C ILE A 167 -1.18 0.20 -2.88
N ALA A 168 -0.24 0.66 -3.71
CA ALA A 168 1.17 0.73 -3.33
C ALA A 168 1.41 1.77 -2.22
N LEU A 169 0.75 2.93 -2.29
CA LEU A 169 0.79 3.95 -1.23
C LEU A 169 0.32 3.35 0.10
N TYR A 170 -0.82 2.66 0.08
CA TYR A 170 -1.35 1.98 1.26
C TYR A 170 -0.41 0.86 1.75
N THR A 171 0.12 0.04 0.83
CA THR A 171 1.07 -1.05 1.14
C THR A 171 2.28 -0.51 1.89
N THR A 172 2.96 0.49 1.33
CA THR A 172 4.17 1.07 1.92
C THR A 172 3.90 1.64 3.31
N TRP A 173 2.79 2.37 3.48
CA TRP A 173 2.45 2.90 4.80
C TRP A 173 2.17 1.79 5.81
N THR A 174 1.43 0.74 5.42
CA THR A 174 1.16 -0.39 6.32
C THR A 174 2.42 -1.18 6.69
N THR A 175 3.39 -1.31 5.79
CA THR A 175 4.71 -1.89 6.11
C THR A 175 5.43 -1.06 7.17
N ILE A 176 5.45 0.27 7.03
CA ILE A 176 6.02 1.16 8.05
C ILE A 176 5.25 1.07 9.37
N ALA A 177 3.91 1.02 9.32
CA ALA A 177 3.08 0.85 10.50
C ALA A 177 3.33 -0.50 11.21
N THR A 178 3.60 -1.58 10.47
CA THR A 178 4.04 -2.86 11.03
C THR A 178 5.34 -2.68 11.81
N LEU A 179 6.33 -1.96 11.27
CA LEU A 179 7.60 -1.70 11.97
C LEU A 179 7.43 -0.84 13.23
N ILE A 180 6.51 0.13 13.22
CA ILE A 180 6.17 0.93 14.41
C ILE A 180 5.54 0.03 15.49
N ASN A 181 4.57 -0.82 15.12
CA ASN A 181 3.96 -1.80 16.04
C ASN A 181 5.01 -2.78 16.56
N PHE A 182 5.94 -3.21 15.70
CA PHE A 182 6.99 -4.15 16.06
C PHE A 182 7.97 -3.55 17.07
N THR A 183 8.42 -2.31 16.86
CA THR A 183 9.25 -1.59 17.84
C THR A 183 8.55 -1.47 19.17
N LEU A 184 7.24 -1.17 19.19
CA LEU A 184 6.49 -1.11 20.44
C LEU A 184 6.46 -2.46 21.18
N VAL A 185 6.20 -3.55 20.45
CA VAL A 185 6.21 -4.89 21.05
C VAL A 185 7.60 -5.26 21.59
N LEU A 186 8.68 -4.91 20.89
CA LEU A 186 10.04 -5.12 21.37
C LEU A 186 10.34 -4.33 22.66
N ASP A 187 9.96 -3.06 22.69
CA ASP A 187 10.13 -2.18 23.86
C ASP A 187 9.39 -2.75 25.08
N LEU A 188 8.12 -3.12 24.90
CA LEU A 188 7.31 -3.74 25.96
C LEU A 188 7.79 -5.14 26.37
N SER A 189 8.57 -5.82 25.52
CA SER A 189 9.21 -7.10 25.83
C SER A 189 10.55 -6.94 26.58
N GLY A 190 10.94 -5.71 26.94
CA GLY A 190 12.14 -5.39 27.72
C GLY A 190 13.38 -5.08 26.88
N VAL A 191 13.28 -4.98 25.55
CA VAL A 191 14.38 -4.50 24.71
C VAL A 191 14.51 -2.99 24.91
N ALA A 192 15.73 -2.49 25.11
CA ALA A 192 15.96 -1.04 25.24
C ALA A 192 15.34 -0.27 24.06
N LYS A 193 14.59 0.79 24.36
CA LYS A 193 13.86 1.62 23.40
C LYS A 193 14.69 2.01 22.16
N SER A 194 15.94 2.43 22.39
CA SER A 194 16.87 2.79 21.33
C SER A 194 17.23 1.60 20.44
N THR A 195 17.51 0.44 21.02
CA THR A 195 17.79 -0.81 20.30
C THR A 195 16.57 -1.28 19.49
N ALA A 196 15.38 -1.27 20.08
CA ALA A 196 14.14 -1.66 19.41
C ALA A 196 13.85 -0.78 18.18
N ALA A 197 14.14 0.52 18.27
CA ALA A 197 14.08 1.45 17.15
C ALA A 197 15.16 1.16 16.09
N THR A 198 16.42 0.96 16.49
CA THR A 198 17.51 0.62 15.56
C THR A 198 17.18 -0.62 14.74
N VAL A 199 16.63 -1.67 15.37
CA VAL A 199 16.23 -2.90 14.68
C VAL A 199 15.22 -2.61 13.56
N SER A 200 14.16 -1.86 13.85
CA SER A 200 13.15 -1.50 12.84
C SER A 200 13.69 -0.58 11.75
N LEU A 201 14.60 0.35 12.07
CA LEU A 201 15.27 1.19 11.07
C LEU A 201 16.17 0.38 10.14
N CYS A 202 16.88 -0.62 10.67
CA CYS A 202 17.66 -1.57 9.87
C CYS A 202 16.76 -2.38 8.93
N ILE A 203 15.62 -2.87 9.43
CA ILE A 203 14.64 -3.59 8.58
C ILE A 203 14.13 -2.67 7.47
N LEU A 204 13.71 -1.44 7.79
CA LEU A 204 13.26 -0.47 6.79
C LEU A 204 14.33 -0.16 5.75
N LEU A 205 15.60 0.00 6.16
CA LEU A 205 16.72 0.21 5.23
C LEU A 205 16.87 -0.97 4.26
N VAL A 206 16.82 -2.20 4.78
CA VAL A 206 16.91 -3.41 3.95
C VAL A 206 15.72 -3.52 3.00
N GLU A 207 14.51 -3.22 3.47
CA GLU A 207 13.30 -3.22 2.64
C GLU A 207 13.39 -2.18 1.51
N VAL A 208 13.82 -0.94 1.82
CA VAL A 208 13.94 0.14 0.83
C VAL A 208 15.00 -0.16 -0.22
N ILE A 209 16.20 -0.60 0.18
CA ILE A 209 17.27 -0.94 -0.75
C ILE A 209 16.93 -2.22 -1.54
N GLY A 210 16.45 -3.24 -0.84
CA GLY A 210 16.07 -4.52 -1.43
C GLY A 210 14.95 -4.35 -2.45
N TRP A 211 13.91 -3.59 -2.11
CA TRP A 211 12.83 -3.25 -3.04
C TRP A 211 13.35 -2.46 -4.24
N PHE A 212 14.20 -1.46 -4.04
CA PHE A 212 14.80 -0.71 -5.16
C PHE A 212 15.55 -1.63 -6.12
N GLY A 213 16.28 -2.62 -5.61
CA GLY A 213 16.91 -3.65 -6.44
C GLY A 213 15.88 -4.49 -7.21
N ILE A 214 14.93 -5.08 -6.48
CA ILE A 214 13.91 -5.97 -7.06
C ILE A 214 13.08 -5.24 -8.12
N GLU A 215 12.61 -4.02 -7.87
CA GLU A 215 11.75 -3.28 -8.78
C GLU A 215 12.47 -2.80 -10.05
N ASN A 216 13.80 -2.66 -10.00
CA ASN A 216 14.59 -2.16 -11.13
C ASN A 216 15.27 -3.26 -11.93
N PHE A 217 15.52 -4.43 -11.34
CA PHE A 217 16.19 -5.54 -12.03
C PHE A 217 15.26 -6.71 -12.33
N LEU A 218 14.40 -7.11 -11.39
CA LEU A 218 13.54 -8.30 -11.54
C LEU A 218 12.14 -7.95 -12.04
N LEU A 219 11.51 -6.95 -11.43
CA LEU A 219 10.10 -6.61 -11.67
C LEU A 219 9.91 -5.38 -12.56
N TYR A 220 10.96 -4.87 -13.21
CA TYR A 220 10.95 -3.59 -13.92
C TYR A 220 9.90 -3.47 -15.04
N GLN A 221 9.41 -4.59 -15.57
CA GLN A 221 8.32 -4.62 -16.56
C GLN A 221 6.94 -4.48 -15.89
N HIS A 222 6.78 -5.03 -14.69
CA HIS A 222 5.51 -5.15 -13.98
C HIS A 222 5.19 -3.91 -13.15
N VAL A 223 6.20 -3.34 -12.47
CA VAL A 223 6.01 -2.26 -11.49
C VAL A 223 6.52 -0.91 -11.95
N ARG A 224 6.82 -0.73 -13.26
CA ARG A 224 7.49 0.47 -13.79
C ARG A 224 6.85 1.79 -13.35
N TYR A 225 5.51 1.84 -13.35
CA TYR A 225 4.76 3.05 -13.08
C TYR A 225 4.29 3.19 -11.62
N ILE A 226 4.69 2.28 -10.74
CA ILE A 226 4.49 2.43 -9.30
C ILE A 226 5.59 3.37 -8.78
N LEU A 227 5.18 4.56 -8.33
CA LEU A 227 6.06 5.66 -7.90
C LEU A 227 5.74 6.17 -6.50
N THR A 228 4.60 5.79 -5.90
CA THR A 228 4.17 6.26 -4.58
C THR A 228 4.98 5.71 -3.40
N ILE A 229 5.79 4.67 -3.60
CA ILE A 229 6.56 4.00 -2.53
C ILE A 229 7.52 4.97 -1.83
N TYR A 230 8.47 5.57 -2.56
CA TYR A 230 9.47 6.46 -1.95
C TYR A 230 8.88 7.75 -1.35
N PRO A 231 7.89 8.42 -1.98
CA PRO A 231 7.20 9.55 -1.33
C PRO A 231 6.59 9.20 0.03
N VAL A 232 6.03 7.99 0.19
CA VAL A 232 5.47 7.55 1.48
C VAL A 232 6.58 7.33 2.51
N VAL A 233 7.67 6.66 2.13
CA VAL A 233 8.84 6.48 3.00
C VAL A 233 9.42 7.84 3.43
N ILE A 234 9.53 8.79 2.50
CA ILE A 234 10.00 10.15 2.76
C ILE A 234 9.07 10.87 3.76
N ILE A 235 7.75 10.85 3.54
CA ILE A 235 6.80 11.48 4.48
C ILE A 235 6.93 10.89 5.89
N ALA A 236 7.03 9.56 6.00
CA ALA A 236 7.20 8.89 7.28
C ALA A 236 8.50 9.33 7.98
N LEU A 237 9.62 9.35 7.25
CA LEU A 237 10.92 9.74 7.79
C LEU A 237 11.01 11.23 8.11
N VAL A 238 10.38 12.11 7.32
CA VAL A 238 10.24 13.53 7.65
C VAL A 238 9.46 13.68 8.96
N GLY A 239 8.37 12.94 9.12
CA GLY A 239 7.61 12.87 10.37
C GLY A 239 8.45 12.44 11.57
N ASN A 240 9.30 11.43 11.39
CA ASN A 240 10.21 10.95 12.42
C ASN A 240 11.30 11.97 12.77
N VAL A 241 12.00 12.51 11.77
CA VAL A 241 13.07 13.49 11.96
C VAL A 241 12.52 14.75 12.62
N THR A 242 11.34 15.22 12.21
CA THR A 242 10.68 16.39 12.82
C THR A 242 10.42 16.20 14.32
N LYS A 243 10.14 14.97 14.75
CA LYS A 243 9.85 14.67 16.16
C LYS A 243 11.12 14.43 16.99
N HIS A 244 12.10 13.73 16.43
CA HIS A 244 13.19 13.12 17.21
C HIS A 244 14.56 13.76 16.99
N TYR A 245 14.72 14.65 16.02
CA TYR A 245 16.02 15.27 15.75
C TYR A 245 16.25 16.52 16.61
N ASP A 246 17.26 16.44 17.48
CA ASP A 246 17.79 17.58 18.22
C ASP A 246 19.15 18.00 17.61
N PRO A 247 19.27 19.22 17.07
CA PRO A 247 20.54 19.73 16.54
C PRO A 247 21.67 19.83 17.57
N ALA A 248 21.36 20.01 18.85
CA ALA A 248 22.37 20.17 19.90
C ALA A 248 22.96 18.83 20.35
N ALA A 249 22.17 17.75 20.31
CA ALA A 249 22.58 16.43 20.75
C ALA A 249 21.82 15.32 19.98
N PRO A 250 22.11 15.11 18.69
CA PRO A 250 21.36 14.16 17.88
C PRO A 250 21.63 12.72 18.33
N SER A 251 20.57 11.98 18.64
CA SER A 251 20.67 10.55 18.97
C SER A 251 21.12 9.72 17.76
N ALA A 252 21.70 8.54 18.00
CA ALA A 252 22.11 7.63 16.93
C ALA A 252 20.94 7.29 15.98
N ASN A 253 19.74 7.05 16.53
CA ASN A 253 18.53 6.80 15.76
C ASN A 253 18.08 8.04 14.97
N ALA A 254 18.17 9.24 15.55
CA ALA A 254 17.86 10.47 14.83
C ALA A 254 18.78 10.68 13.62
N ILE A 255 20.08 10.44 13.78
CA ILE A 255 21.06 10.47 12.67
C ILE A 255 20.72 9.41 11.62
N PHE A 256 20.42 8.18 12.06
CA PHE A 256 20.05 7.08 11.15
C PHE A 256 18.80 7.43 10.34
N MET A 257 17.77 8.01 10.96
CA MET A 257 16.55 8.45 10.26
C MET A 257 16.85 9.53 9.21
N VAL A 258 17.76 10.47 9.49
CA VAL A 258 18.22 11.47 8.50
C VAL A 258 18.95 10.79 7.33
N VAL A 259 19.87 9.86 7.61
CA VAL A 259 20.59 9.13 6.55
C VAL A 259 19.62 8.35 5.67
N LEU A 260 18.67 7.63 6.28
CA LEU A 260 17.66 6.86 5.55
C LEU A 260 16.72 7.76 4.74
N LEU A 261 16.41 8.96 5.23
CA LEU A 261 15.65 9.98 4.50
C LEU A 261 16.41 10.43 3.25
N VAL A 262 17.70 10.76 3.39
CA VAL A 262 18.55 11.15 2.26
C VAL A 262 18.63 10.03 1.22
N ILE A 263 18.85 8.78 1.65
CA ILE A 263 18.83 7.60 0.77
C ILE A 263 17.50 7.52 0.03
N SER A 264 16.37 7.64 0.73
CA SER A 264 15.03 7.55 0.12
C SER A 264 14.78 8.65 -0.92
N CYS A 265 15.24 9.87 -0.66
CA CYS A 265 15.19 10.99 -1.62
C CYS A 265 16.04 10.70 -2.87
N VAL A 266 17.27 10.21 -2.69
CA VAL A 266 18.14 9.83 -3.81
C VAL A 266 17.51 8.72 -4.64
N LEU A 267 16.99 7.67 -4.00
CA LEU A 267 16.33 6.56 -4.68
C LEU A 267 15.09 7.02 -5.45
N LEU A 268 14.29 7.96 -4.93
CA LEU A 268 13.17 8.55 -5.66
C LEU A 268 13.64 9.26 -6.95
N VAL A 269 14.66 10.11 -6.85
CA VAL A 269 15.21 10.84 -8.01
C VAL A 269 15.75 9.86 -9.06
N VAL A 270 16.51 8.86 -8.64
CA VAL A 270 17.02 7.82 -9.53
C VAL A 270 15.87 7.03 -10.14
N ARG A 271 14.85 6.66 -9.36
CA ARG A 271 13.68 5.92 -9.83
C ARG A 271 12.93 6.68 -10.92
N VAL A 272 12.60 7.95 -10.69
CA VAL A 272 11.93 8.80 -11.67
C VAL A 272 12.77 8.93 -12.94
N SER A 273 14.08 9.15 -12.78
CA SER A 273 15.02 9.24 -13.91
C SER A 273 15.07 7.96 -14.74
N LEU A 274 15.12 6.78 -14.08
CA LEU A 274 15.12 5.48 -14.74
C LEU A 274 13.80 5.21 -15.46
N VAL A 275 12.66 5.57 -14.86
CA VAL A 275 11.35 5.40 -15.48
C VAL A 275 11.21 6.29 -16.71
N ILE A 276 11.60 7.56 -16.64
CA ILE A 276 11.61 8.48 -17.80
C ILE A 276 12.51 7.93 -18.91
N ARG A 277 13.74 7.51 -18.57
CA ARG A 277 14.70 6.96 -19.54
C ARG A 277 14.16 5.69 -20.21
N ARG A 278 13.62 4.76 -19.43
CA ARG A 278 13.04 3.51 -19.94
C ARG A 278 11.81 3.77 -20.80
N ASN A 279 10.98 4.74 -20.45
CA ASN A 279 9.80 5.08 -21.25
C ASN A 279 10.19 5.67 -22.61
N ARG A 280 11.30 6.40 -22.70
CA ARG A 280 11.84 6.92 -23.98
C ARG A 280 12.46 5.82 -24.84
N ASN A 281 13.13 4.84 -24.22
CA ASN A 281 13.96 3.87 -24.94
C ASN A 281 13.30 2.49 -25.13
N GLN A 282 12.25 2.16 -24.38
CA GLN A 282 11.66 0.82 -24.32
C GLN A 282 10.13 0.87 -24.17
N THR A 283 9.42 0.51 -25.24
CA THR A 283 7.96 0.31 -25.19
C THR A 283 7.63 -0.88 -24.29
N LEU A 284 6.81 -0.66 -23.25
CA LEU A 284 6.41 -1.70 -22.29
C LEU A 284 5.48 -2.75 -22.87
N HIS A 285 4.66 -2.33 -23.81
CA HIS A 285 3.57 -3.10 -24.36
C HIS A 285 3.84 -3.27 -25.86
N PRO A 286 4.42 -4.40 -26.29
CA PRO A 286 4.54 -4.72 -27.72
C PRO A 286 3.16 -4.97 -28.33
N GLU A 287 3.07 -5.04 -29.66
CA GLU A 287 1.79 -5.20 -30.34
C GLU A 287 0.98 -6.41 -29.84
N ALA A 288 -0.30 -6.18 -29.52
CA ALA A 288 -1.19 -7.24 -29.08
C ALA A 288 -1.65 -8.09 -30.28
N LEU A 289 -1.14 -9.32 -30.37
CA LEU A 289 -1.51 -10.27 -31.43
C LEU A 289 -2.80 -11.03 -31.15
N THR A 290 -3.36 -10.94 -29.94
CA THR A 290 -4.46 -11.81 -29.47
C THR A 290 -5.53 -11.04 -28.70
N SER A 291 -6.80 -11.38 -28.95
CA SER A 291 -7.94 -10.75 -28.29
C SER A 291 -8.12 -11.19 -26.82
N PRO A 292 -8.75 -10.37 -25.95
CA PRO A 292 -8.88 -10.68 -24.53
C PRO A 292 -9.64 -11.98 -24.21
N SER A 293 -10.61 -12.36 -25.04
CA SER A 293 -11.38 -13.60 -24.90
C SER A 293 -10.53 -14.86 -25.13
N SER A 294 -9.50 -14.76 -25.98
CA SER A 294 -8.53 -15.85 -26.18
C SER A 294 -7.54 -15.96 -25.01
N LEU A 295 -7.13 -14.82 -24.43
CA LEU A 295 -6.25 -14.75 -23.26
C LEU A 295 -6.94 -15.32 -22.01
N SER A 296 -8.23 -15.00 -21.79
CA SER A 296 -8.97 -15.50 -20.63
C SER A 296 -9.15 -17.02 -20.66
N LYS A 297 -9.43 -17.61 -21.83
CA LYS A 297 -9.52 -19.07 -22.02
C LYS A 297 -8.19 -19.77 -21.74
N LYS A 298 -7.07 -19.17 -22.12
CA LYS A 298 -5.73 -19.71 -21.88
C LYS A 298 -5.37 -19.71 -20.39
N HIS A 299 -5.65 -18.61 -19.68
CA HIS A 299 -5.31 -18.49 -18.26
C HIS A 299 -6.30 -19.18 -17.32
N ARG A 300 -7.56 -19.40 -17.73
CA ARG A 300 -8.50 -20.26 -16.99
C ARG A 300 -7.98 -21.68 -16.77
N LYS A 301 -7.15 -22.21 -17.68
CA LYS A 301 -6.52 -23.53 -17.52
C LYS A 301 -5.39 -23.58 -16.49
N ILE A 302 -4.90 -22.43 -16.03
CA ILE A 302 -3.74 -22.32 -15.12
C ILE A 302 -4.19 -22.06 -13.67
N PHE A 303 -5.41 -21.52 -13.47
CA PHE A 303 -5.95 -21.15 -12.16
C PHE A 303 -7.29 -21.84 -11.82
N MET A 304 -7.56 -22.98 -12.45
CA MET A 304 -8.50 -24.00 -11.96
C MET A 304 -7.66 -25.14 -11.38
#